data_AF-A0A933ACE1-F1
#
_entry.id   AF-A0A933ACE1-F1
#
_cell.length_a   1.000
_cell.length_b   1.000
_cell.length_c   1.000
_cell.angle_alpha   90.00
_cell.angle_beta   90.00
_cell.angle_gamma   90.00
#
_symmetry.space_group_name_H-M   'P 1'
#
loop_
_entity.id
_entity.type
_entity.pdbx_description
1 polymer ?
#
loop_
_entity_poly.entity_id
_entity_poly.type
_entity_poly.pdbx_seq_one_letter_code
_entity_poly.pdbx_strand_id
1 'polypeptide(L)'
;MKRTQVQLDEASYRALKRKAFERGVSMSALLREILHEQLNPAPAPRRWEGFRFIGSGQSEQGSLAPVSERHDEALAEDFAR
;
A
#
# COMPACT_ATOMS: atom_id res chain seq x y z
N MET A 1 2.16 20.38 -17.15
CA MET A 1 3.60 20.01 -17.16
C MET A 1 4.41 21.24 -16.76
N LYS A 2 5.42 21.09 -15.90
CA LYS A 2 6.38 22.15 -15.54
C LYS A 2 7.78 21.69 -15.99
N ARG A 3 8.59 22.60 -16.57
CA ARG A 3 9.95 22.27 -17.02
C ARG A 3 10.92 22.47 -15.88
N THR A 4 11.68 21.42 -15.56
CA THR A 4 12.70 21.44 -14.51
C THR A 4 14.02 20.93 -15.10
N GLN A 5 15.12 21.59 -14.75
CA GLN A 5 16.47 21.14 -15.09
C GLN A 5 17.10 20.53 -13.84
N VAL A 6 17.61 19.31 -13.97
CA VAL A 6 18.28 18.58 -12.90
C VAL A 6 19.67 18.22 -13.41
N GLN A 7 20.70 18.52 -12.61
CA GLN A 7 22.06 18.07 -12.90
C GLN A 7 22.23 16.65 -12.38
N LEU A 8 22.84 15.79 -13.19
CA LEU A 8 23.16 14.41 -12.86
C LEU A 8 24.67 14.26 -12.96
N ASP A 9 25.26 13.49 -12.04
CA ASP A 9 26.63 13.02 -12.23
C ASP A 9 26.71 12.04 -13.41
N GLU A 10 27.91 11.84 -13.93
CA GLU A 10 28.16 11.01 -15.11
C GLU A 10 27.70 9.55 -14.91
N ALA A 11 27.85 9.00 -13.70
CA ALA A 11 27.46 7.62 -13.44
C ALA A 11 25.93 7.47 -13.47
N SER A 12 25.21 8.38 -12.80
CA SER A 12 23.75 8.44 -12.83
C SER A 12 23.20 8.66 -14.24
N TYR A 13 23.82 9.56 -15.01
CA TYR A 13 23.43 9.83 -16.40
C TYR A 13 23.56 8.57 -17.27
N ARG A 14 24.72 7.88 -17.20
CA ARG A 14 24.96 6.63 -17.95
C ARG A 14 24.00 5.53 -17.56
N ALA A 15 23.74 5.35 -16.27
CA ALA A 15 22.82 4.35 -15.77
C ALA A 15 21.39 4.62 -16.28
N LEU A 16 20.93 5.87 -16.22
CA LEU A 16 19.61 6.26 -16.71
C LEU A 16 19.49 6.09 -18.22
N LYS A 17 20.52 6.50 -18.98
CA LYS A 17 20.56 6.35 -20.44
C LYS A 17 20.47 4.89 -20.86
N ARG A 18 21.25 4.01 -20.23
CA ARG A 18 21.22 2.57 -20.49
C ARG A 18 19.84 1.98 -20.19
N LYS A 19 19.27 2.28 -19.02
CA LYS A 19 17.95 1.76 -18.61
C LYS A 19 16.82 2.27 -19.52
N ALA A 20 16.90 3.51 -19.98
CA ALA A 20 15.93 4.07 -20.93
C ALA A 20 16.01 3.37 -22.30
N PHE A 21 17.23 3.10 -22.77
CA PHE A 21 17.47 2.34 -24.00
C PHE A 21 16.94 0.91 -23.90
N GLU A 22 17.27 0.18 -22.83
CA GLU A 22 16.79 -1.18 -22.58
C GLU A 22 15.26 -1.28 -22.54
N ARG A 23 14.58 -0.24 -22.03
CA ARG A 23 13.11 -0.17 -21.98
C ARG A 23 12.45 0.39 -23.24
N GLY A 24 13.22 0.88 -24.21
CA GLY A 24 12.67 1.52 -25.42
C GLY A 24 11.88 2.80 -25.13
N VAL A 25 12.21 3.54 -24.07
CA VAL A 25 11.53 4.78 -23.68
C VAL A 25 12.49 5.96 -23.62
N SER A 26 11.97 7.19 -23.69
CA SER A 26 12.81 8.38 -23.51
C SER A 26 13.31 8.49 -22.05
N MET A 27 14.50 9.08 -21.87
CA MET A 27 15.04 9.36 -20.53
C MET A 27 14.08 10.19 -19.68
N SER A 28 13.39 11.17 -20.27
CA SER A 28 12.43 12.00 -19.54
C SER A 28 11.17 11.22 -19.12
N ALA A 29 10.74 10.22 -19.91
CA ALA A 29 9.64 9.35 -19.52
C ALA A 29 10.04 8.47 -18.32
N LEU A 30 11.22 7.84 -18.39
CA LEU A 30 11.77 7.04 -17.29
C LEU A 30 11.95 7.86 -16.01
N LEU A 31 12.49 9.09 -16.10
CA LEU A 31 12.63 9.98 -14.95
C LEU A 31 11.29 10.32 -14.30
N ARG A 32 10.26 10.60 -15.10
CA ARG A 32 8.91 10.90 -14.57
C ARG A 32 8.30 9.69 -13.86
N GLU A 33 8.47 8.49 -14.41
CA GLU A 33 7.99 7.25 -13.80
C GLU A 33 8.66 7.00 -12.45
N ILE A 34 10.00 7.08 -12.40
CA ILE A 34 10.77 6.94 -11.16
C ILE A 34 10.33 7.99 -10.13
N LEU A 35 10.21 9.26 -10.53
CA LEU A 35 9.75 10.32 -9.63
C LEU A 35 8.33 10.07 -9.13
N HIS A 36 7.44 9.57 -9.98
CA HIS A 36 6.07 9.26 -9.58
C HIS A 36 6.05 8.12 -8.55
N GLU A 37 6.80 7.05 -8.77
CA GLU A 37 6.89 5.91 -7.84
C GLU A 37 7.48 6.31 -6.48
N GLN A 38 8.49 7.18 -6.48
CA GLN A 38 9.16 7.58 -5.24
C GLN A 38 8.40 8.65 -4.45
N LEU A 39 7.71 9.58 -5.14
CA LEU A 39 6.95 10.66 -4.49
C LEU A 39 5.53 10.24 -4.13
N ASN A 40 4.95 9.29 -4.87
CA ASN A 40 3.65 8.69 -4.59
C ASN A 40 3.82 7.18 -4.42
N PRO A 41 4.49 6.73 -3.35
CA PRO A 41 4.56 5.30 -3.08
C PRO A 41 3.12 4.78 -3.01
N ALA A 42 2.78 3.83 -3.87
CA ALA A 42 1.53 3.10 -3.73
C ALA A 42 1.46 2.60 -2.28
N PRO A 43 0.30 2.70 -1.59
CA PRO A 43 0.19 2.13 -0.27
C PRO A 43 0.61 0.67 -0.39
N ALA A 44 1.70 0.31 0.31
CA ALA A 44 2.16 -1.07 0.32
C ALA A 44 0.96 -1.96 0.63
N PRO A 45 0.77 -3.09 -0.08
CA PRO A 45 -0.29 -4.02 0.28
C PRO A 45 -0.11 -4.30 1.77
N ARG A 46 -1.12 -3.94 2.57
CA ARG A 46 -1.12 -4.12 4.02
C ARG A 46 -1.07 -5.63 4.27
N ARG A 47 0.15 -6.15 4.33
CA ARG A 47 0.44 -7.52 4.73
C ARG A 47 -0.10 -7.70 6.15
N TRP A 48 -1.11 -8.56 6.30
CA TRP A 48 -1.79 -8.80 7.57
C TRP A 48 -0.80 -9.24 8.66
N GLU A 49 0.34 -9.82 8.26
CA GLU A 49 1.43 -10.25 9.13
C GLU A 49 2.05 -9.11 9.98
N GLY A 50 1.87 -7.84 9.57
CA GLY A 50 2.36 -6.67 10.31
C GLY A 50 1.45 -6.21 11.46
N PHE A 51 0.20 -6.67 11.51
CA PHE A 51 -0.77 -6.25 12.52
C PHE A 51 -0.80 -7.28 13.65
N ARG A 52 0.12 -7.13 14.62
CA ARG A 52 0.15 -7.95 15.86
C ARG A 52 -1.13 -7.87 16.72
N PHE A 53 -2.07 -7.02 16.35
CA PHE A 53 -3.35 -6.81 17.03
C PHE A 53 -4.52 -7.54 16.34
N ILE A 54 -4.35 -8.13 15.15
CA ILE A 54 -5.42 -8.94 14.55
C ILE A 54 -5.61 -10.19 15.42
N GLY A 55 -6.81 -10.34 16.01
CA GLY A 55 -7.13 -11.43 16.94
C GLY A 55 -6.89 -11.11 18.42
N SER A 56 -6.41 -9.92 18.78
CA SER A 56 -6.24 -9.51 20.20
C SER A 56 -7.57 -9.30 20.94
N GLY A 57 -8.68 -9.17 20.20
CA GLY A 57 -10.04 -9.02 20.71
C GLY A 57 -10.83 -10.34 20.69
N GLN A 58 -10.17 -11.49 20.83
CA GLN A 58 -10.87 -12.76 21.01
C GLN A 58 -11.63 -12.75 22.34
N SER A 59 -12.95 -12.60 22.27
CA SER A 59 -13.86 -12.79 23.39
C SER A 59 -14.49 -14.17 23.34
N GLU A 60 -14.91 -14.69 24.49
CA GLU A 60 -15.80 -15.85 24.53
C GLU A 60 -17.08 -15.52 23.76
N GLN A 61 -17.39 -16.34 22.75
CA GLN A 61 -18.57 -16.18 21.92
C GLN A 61 -19.74 -16.92 22.57
N GLY A 62 -20.93 -16.31 22.53
CA GLY A 62 -22.16 -16.92 23.02
C GLY A 62 -22.81 -17.90 22.05
N SER A 63 -24.06 -18.23 22.32
CA SER A 63 -24.95 -19.08 21.51
C SER A 63 -25.12 -18.61 20.05
N LEU A 64 -24.84 -17.33 19.78
CA LEU A 64 -25.01 -16.66 18.50
C LEU A 64 -23.70 -16.42 17.72
N ALA A 65 -22.67 -17.26 17.97
CA ALA A 65 -21.43 -17.21 17.20
C ALA A 65 -21.66 -17.50 15.68
N PRO A 66 -20.95 -16.81 14.77
CA PRO A 66 -20.04 -15.70 15.05
C PRO A 66 -20.81 -14.37 15.20
N VAL A 67 -20.55 -13.65 16.28
CA VAL A 67 -21.18 -12.34 16.55
C VAL A 67 -20.94 -11.35 15.41
N SER A 68 -19.83 -11.47 14.68
CA SER A 68 -19.55 -10.64 13.50
C SER A 68 -20.63 -10.74 12.40
N GLU A 69 -21.28 -11.89 12.27
CA GLU A 69 -22.32 -12.11 11.26
C GLU A 69 -23.74 -11.88 11.81
N ARG A 70 -23.92 -12.01 13.13
CA ARG A 70 -25.23 -11.95 13.82
C ARG A 70 -25.25 -10.90 14.92
N HIS A 71 -24.60 -9.77 14.68
CA HIS A 71 -24.33 -8.73 15.67
C HIS A 71 -25.62 -8.12 16.26
N ASP A 72 -26.65 -7.93 15.43
CA ASP A 72 -27.93 -7.37 15.89
C ASP A 72 -28.66 -8.31 16.85
N GLU A 73 -28.69 -9.62 16.53
CA GLU A 73 -29.32 -10.64 17.37
C GLU A 73 -28.55 -10.83 18.69
N ALA A 74 -27.22 -10.86 18.62
CA ALA A 74 -26.35 -10.96 19.79
C ALA A 74 -26.50 -9.75 20.72
N LEU A 75 -26.65 -8.55 20.16
CA LEU A 75 -26.89 -7.34 20.93
C LEU A 75 -28.26 -7.38 21.62
N ALA A 76 -29.30 -7.84 20.92
CA ALA A 76 -30.64 -7.96 21.48
C ALA A 76 -30.71 -8.98 22.63
N GLU A 77 -30.00 -10.11 22.54
CA GLU A 77 -29.91 -11.11 23.60
C GLU A 77 -29.28 -10.53 24.88
N ASP A 78 -28.22 -9.73 24.76
CA ASP A 78 -27.54 -9.11 25.91
C ASP A 78 -28.43 -8.07 26.62
N PHE A 79 -29.21 -7.29 25.87
CA PHE A 79 -30.17 -6.34 26.45
C PHE A 79 -31.44 -6.98 27.02
N ALA A 80 -31.73 -8.23 26.67
CA ALA A 80 -32.88 -8.98 27.18
C ALA A 80 -32.59 -9.73 28.50
N ARG A 81 -31.33 -9.69 28.97
CA ARG A 81 -30.85 -10.34 30.19
C ARG A 81 -30.95 -9.43 31.41
#